data_AF-A0A1Z5JVQ7-F1
#
_entry.id   AF-A0A1Z5JVQ7-F1
#
_cell.length_a   1.000
_cell.length_b   1.000
_cell.length_c   1.000
_cell.angle_alpha   90.00
_cell.angle_beta   90.00
_cell.angle_gamma   90.00
#
_symmetry.space_group_name_H-M   'P 1'
#
loop_
_entity.id
_entity.type
_entity.pdbx_description
1 polymer ?
#
loop_
_entity_poly.entity_id
_entity_poly.type
_entity_poly.pdbx_seq_one_letter_code
_entity_poly.pdbx_strand_id
1 'polypeptide(L)'
;MDFEVQGEDEDDHVRPFEFLTSAESLHPFLEKALHGDAQEPSSKRVLHVGCGNSTVGEYLIRTFRVQTVLNIDRDKELLNQLRRRWERQCATSDPSSGPRCDDNMAFQCVDFCKEQVDAENGSFDLVVDKSTLDCTLCSDRSSAALLVEMYRLLGPNGVYLVVSFHNKELMLPLLRDLPGADWRVDHFVMLRQMEDLCPAAQNMSTDHFHQPMDSIPSHPSSEETCQPSPVWSTGTFQPDEQYHKSVNVFLCRKQSSNHQMLPSSRLDPEAIYEHIHRITDAWYQVHDPILTPQRRSQIEHDFAGRQHVSLSEAYKILFTPEEREQLDYELFLEDWEAFQQSHPGLPNHILSLTTAFDFIEEMQ
;
A
#
# COMPACT_ATOMS: atom_id res chain seq x y z
N MET A 1 49.74 23.03 -11.81
CA MET A 1 48.52 22.96 -12.64
C MET A 1 47.68 21.90 -11.98
N ASP A 2 46.87 22.36 -11.05
CA ASP A 2 45.97 21.52 -10.29
C ASP A 2 44.91 20.98 -11.26
N PHE A 3 44.80 19.66 -11.31
CA PHE A 3 43.67 19.00 -11.94
C PHE A 3 42.49 19.21 -10.99
N GLU A 4 41.65 20.20 -11.28
CA GLU A 4 40.29 20.24 -10.76
C GLU A 4 39.57 19.01 -11.30
N VAL A 5 39.37 18.03 -10.41
CA VAL A 5 38.38 16.98 -10.60
C VAL A 5 37.03 17.71 -10.61
N GLN A 6 36.42 17.83 -11.78
CA GLN A 6 35.02 18.18 -11.91
C GLN A 6 34.24 17.11 -11.15
N GLY A 7 33.76 17.47 -9.96
CA GLY A 7 32.86 16.64 -9.19
C GLY A 7 31.61 16.38 -10.01
N GLU A 8 31.21 15.12 -10.04
CA GLU A 8 30.01 14.60 -10.67
C GLU A 8 28.77 15.35 -10.16
N ASP A 9 28.17 16.21 -11.00
CA ASP A 9 26.78 16.64 -10.88
C ASP A 9 25.86 15.47 -11.30
N GLU A 10 25.97 14.32 -10.62
CA GLU A 10 25.09 13.17 -10.84
C GLU A 10 23.83 13.28 -9.95
N ASP A 11 22.75 13.73 -10.59
CA ASP A 11 21.34 13.40 -10.32
C ASP A 11 20.73 13.83 -8.96
N ASP A 12 20.88 15.09 -8.54
CA ASP A 12 20.13 15.66 -7.39
C ASP A 12 18.64 15.97 -7.71
N HIS A 13 18.09 15.39 -8.77
CA HIS A 13 16.74 15.68 -9.25
C HIS A 13 15.80 14.49 -9.06
N VAL A 14 15.05 14.47 -7.95
CA VAL A 14 13.91 13.54 -7.83
C VAL A 14 12.89 13.81 -8.93
N ARG A 15 12.68 12.82 -9.80
CA ARG A 15 11.61 12.85 -10.79
C ARG A 15 10.30 12.46 -10.11
N PRO A 16 9.21 13.20 -10.31
CA PRO A 16 7.93 12.79 -9.78
C PRO A 16 7.48 11.47 -10.42
N PHE A 17 6.86 10.61 -9.62
CA PHE A 17 6.24 9.39 -10.10
C PHE A 17 4.90 9.19 -9.41
N GLU A 18 3.89 8.85 -10.20
CA GLU A 18 2.52 8.67 -9.73
C GLU A 18 2.14 7.19 -9.74
N PHE A 19 2.45 6.51 -8.64
CA PHE A 19 1.99 5.14 -8.43
C PHE A 19 0.46 5.10 -8.35
N LEU A 20 -0.14 4.10 -9.01
CA LEU A 20 -1.58 3.92 -9.28
C LEU A 20 -2.24 5.01 -10.15
N THR A 21 -2.18 6.27 -9.74
CA THR A 21 -2.94 7.33 -10.39
C THR A 21 -2.37 8.71 -10.08
N SER A 22 -2.61 9.67 -10.98
CA SER A 22 -2.19 11.06 -10.85
C SER A 22 -3.00 11.85 -9.82
N ALA A 23 -2.42 12.94 -9.32
CA ALA A 23 -3.12 13.86 -8.41
C ALA A 23 -4.38 14.46 -9.05
N GLU A 24 -4.35 14.74 -10.36
CA GLU A 24 -5.47 15.23 -11.15
C GLU A 24 -6.62 14.23 -11.19
N SER A 25 -6.32 12.93 -11.35
CA SER A 25 -7.33 11.88 -11.34
C SER A 25 -8.00 11.72 -9.97
N LEU A 26 -7.29 12.05 -8.89
CA LEU A 26 -7.84 12.07 -7.54
C LEU A 26 -8.73 13.28 -7.26
N HIS A 27 -8.75 14.30 -8.14
CA HIS A 27 -9.47 15.55 -7.92
C HIS A 27 -10.91 15.38 -7.41
N PRO A 28 -11.78 14.55 -8.03
CA PRO A 28 -13.17 14.42 -7.56
C PRO A 28 -13.27 13.87 -6.14
N PHE A 29 -12.32 13.03 -5.73
CA PHE A 29 -12.29 12.43 -4.40
C PHE A 29 -11.68 13.39 -3.36
N LEU A 30 -10.63 14.12 -3.73
CA LEU A 30 -10.04 15.18 -2.92
C LEU A 30 -11.05 16.30 -2.67
N GLU A 31 -11.76 16.74 -3.72
CA GLU A 31 -12.83 17.73 -3.62
C GLU A 31 -13.92 17.25 -2.66
N LYS A 32 -14.40 16.03 -2.83
CA LYS A 32 -15.41 15.42 -1.95
C LYS A 32 -14.95 15.25 -0.51
N ALA A 33 -13.67 14.93 -0.29
CA ALA A 33 -13.11 14.79 1.04
C ALA A 33 -13.02 16.14 1.77
N LEU A 34 -12.53 17.17 1.06
CA LEU A 34 -12.29 18.51 1.61
C LEU A 34 -13.58 19.32 1.84
N HIS A 35 -14.59 19.20 0.97
CA HIS A 35 -15.83 19.98 1.04
C HIS A 35 -16.96 19.32 1.84
N GLY A 36 -16.67 18.27 2.61
CA GLY A 36 -17.67 17.54 3.39
C GLY A 36 -18.27 18.34 4.56
N ASP A 37 -17.58 19.39 5.01
CA ASP A 37 -17.98 20.28 6.10
C ASP A 37 -18.01 21.72 5.61
N ALA A 38 -18.81 22.59 6.23
CA ALA A 38 -19.03 24.00 5.85
C ALA A 38 -17.79 24.92 5.89
N GLN A 39 -16.59 24.37 6.09
CA GLN A 39 -15.31 25.08 6.04
C GLN A 39 -14.73 25.06 4.63
N GLU A 40 -14.22 26.22 4.21
CA GLU A 40 -13.49 26.36 2.94
C GLU A 40 -12.22 25.50 2.95
N PRO A 41 -11.84 24.89 1.81
CA PRO A 41 -10.60 24.12 1.67
C PRO A 41 -9.35 24.86 2.17
N SER A 42 -9.33 26.19 2.08
CA SER A 42 -8.19 27.01 2.46
C SER A 42 -7.88 27.05 3.96
N SER A 43 -8.79 26.58 4.81
CA SER A 43 -8.52 26.38 6.24
C SER A 43 -8.14 24.95 6.60
N LYS A 44 -8.09 24.04 5.61
CA LYS A 44 -7.88 22.61 5.85
C LYS A 44 -6.41 22.27 5.98
N ARG A 45 -6.08 21.39 6.93
CA ARG A 45 -4.73 20.82 7.11
C ARG A 45 -4.72 19.38 6.63
N VAL A 46 -3.75 19.05 5.76
CA VAL A 46 -3.67 17.75 5.11
C VAL A 46 -2.40 17.01 5.50
N LEU A 47 -2.52 15.71 5.75
CA LEU A 47 -1.41 14.78 5.86
C LEU A 47 -1.34 13.94 4.58
N HIS A 48 -0.19 13.84 3.96
CA HIS A 48 0.07 12.93 2.83
C HIS A 48 1.04 11.86 3.30
N VAL A 49 0.52 10.65 3.54
CA VAL A 49 1.24 9.55 4.19
C VAL A 49 1.88 8.60 3.17
N GLY A 50 3.15 8.26 3.41
CA GLY A 50 4.00 7.56 2.45
C GLY A 50 4.02 8.29 1.11
N CYS A 51 4.40 9.57 1.16
CA CYS A 51 4.23 10.47 0.05
C CYS A 51 5.03 10.06 -1.19
N GLY A 52 6.07 9.25 -1.02
CA GLY A 52 7.00 8.91 -2.08
C GLY A 52 7.49 10.19 -2.78
N ASN A 53 7.68 10.11 -4.09
CA ASN A 53 7.96 11.26 -4.95
C ASN A 53 6.70 11.83 -5.65
N SER A 54 5.50 11.60 -5.10
CA SER A 54 4.25 12.06 -5.71
C SER A 54 4.08 13.60 -5.67
N THR A 55 3.29 14.13 -6.61
CA THR A 55 2.90 15.55 -6.71
C THR A 55 1.62 15.88 -5.95
N VAL A 56 0.95 14.89 -5.32
CA VAL A 56 -0.32 15.10 -4.60
C VAL A 56 -0.26 16.26 -3.59
N GLY A 57 0.82 16.36 -2.82
CA GLY A 57 0.98 17.47 -1.87
C GLY A 57 1.04 18.84 -2.55
N GLU A 58 1.74 18.94 -3.67
CA GLU A 58 1.85 20.17 -4.46
C GLU A 58 0.51 20.53 -5.09
N TYR A 59 -0.20 19.53 -5.60
CA TYR A 59 -1.51 19.66 -6.21
C TYR A 59 -2.54 20.19 -5.21
N LEU A 60 -2.54 19.68 -3.98
CA LEU A 60 -3.41 20.14 -2.89
C LEU A 60 -3.22 21.63 -2.59
N ILE A 61 -1.98 22.10 -2.51
CA ILE A 61 -1.68 23.51 -2.26
C ILE A 61 -2.06 24.38 -3.46
N ARG A 62 -1.70 23.97 -4.69
CA ARG A 62 -1.93 24.79 -5.90
C ARG A 62 -3.39 24.88 -6.29
N THR A 63 -4.10 23.76 -6.23
CA THR A 63 -5.46 23.63 -6.75
C THR A 63 -6.49 23.98 -5.68
N PHE A 64 -6.37 23.39 -4.48
CA PHE A 64 -7.35 23.58 -3.40
C PHE A 64 -6.95 24.67 -2.41
N ARG A 65 -5.71 25.16 -2.46
CA ARG A 65 -5.19 26.22 -1.57
C ARG A 65 -5.31 25.87 -0.09
N VAL A 66 -5.17 24.59 0.24
CA VAL A 66 -5.23 24.11 1.63
C VAL A 66 -4.22 24.84 2.51
N GLN A 67 -4.52 24.97 3.80
CA GLN A 67 -3.70 25.73 4.74
C GLN A 67 -2.30 25.15 4.84
N THR A 68 -2.19 23.85 5.06
CA THR A 68 -0.90 23.16 5.11
C THR A 68 -1.01 21.74 4.58
N VAL A 69 0.08 21.24 4.00
CA VAL A 69 0.30 19.83 3.70
C VAL A 69 1.55 19.37 4.44
N LEU A 70 1.42 18.38 5.31
CA LEU A 70 2.55 17.62 5.85
C LEU A 70 2.73 16.35 5.01
N ASN A 71 3.87 16.21 4.35
CA ASN A 71 4.25 14.98 3.65
C ASN A 71 5.14 14.14 4.57
N ILE A 72 4.84 12.84 4.66
CA ILE A 72 5.64 11.93 5.46
C ILE A 72 6.06 10.71 4.66
N ASP A 73 7.29 10.27 4.87
CA ASP A 73 7.86 9.07 4.29
C ASP A 73 8.96 8.53 5.22
N ARG A 74 9.36 7.27 5.06
CA ARG A 74 10.51 6.71 5.78
C ARG A 74 11.84 7.10 5.14
N ASP A 75 11.82 7.48 3.86
CA ASP A 75 13.03 7.88 3.13
C ASP A 75 13.34 9.36 3.35
N LYS A 76 14.29 9.61 4.27
CA LYS A 76 14.76 10.95 4.59
C LYS A 76 15.40 11.67 3.41
N GLU A 77 16.14 10.95 2.56
CA GLU A 77 16.83 11.58 1.44
C GLU A 77 15.83 12.00 0.36
N LEU A 78 14.88 11.13 0.05
CA LEU A 78 13.73 11.47 -0.79
C LEU A 78 13.01 12.72 -0.30
N LEU A 79 12.66 12.80 1.00
CA LEU A 79 12.00 13.98 1.57
C LEU A 79 12.84 15.26 1.42
N ASN A 80 14.17 15.17 1.53
CA ASN A 80 15.05 16.32 1.28
C ASN A 80 14.99 16.76 -0.20
N GLN A 81 14.98 15.81 -1.13
CA GLN A 81 14.86 16.10 -2.56
C GLN A 81 13.50 16.74 -2.89
N LEU A 82 12.40 16.29 -2.27
CA LEU A 82 11.07 16.91 -2.43
C LEU A 82 11.02 18.33 -1.87
N ARG A 83 11.66 18.59 -0.73
CA ARG A 83 11.77 19.93 -0.16
C ARG A 83 12.47 20.88 -1.14
N ARG A 84 13.64 20.48 -1.66
CA ARG A 84 14.38 21.27 -2.68
C ARG A 84 13.56 21.46 -3.96
N ARG A 85 12.80 20.44 -4.36
CA ARG A 85 11.90 20.51 -5.53
C ARG A 85 10.81 21.56 -5.32
N TRP A 86 10.18 21.60 -4.15
CA TRP A 86 9.17 22.60 -3.80
C TRP A 86 9.75 24.02 -3.75
N GLU A 87 10.87 24.21 -3.05
CA GLU A 87 11.58 25.50 -2.94
C GLU A 87 11.93 26.07 -4.32
N ARG A 88 12.42 25.23 -5.24
CA ARG A 88 12.70 25.62 -6.63
C ARG A 88 11.45 26.09 -7.38
N GLN A 89 10.33 25.39 -7.22
CA GLN A 89 9.08 25.76 -7.88
C GLN A 89 8.48 27.06 -7.30
N CYS A 90 8.64 27.29 -6.00
CA CYS A 90 8.22 28.54 -5.37
C CYS A 90 9.13 29.72 -5.78
N ALA A 91 10.43 29.49 -5.96
CA ALA A 91 11.37 30.52 -6.42
C ALA A 91 11.11 31.03 -7.86
N THR A 92 10.54 30.18 -8.73
CA THR A 92 10.19 30.56 -10.10
C THR A 92 8.79 31.18 -10.23
N SER A 93 8.02 31.22 -9.15
CA SER A 93 6.67 31.80 -9.12
C SER A 93 6.73 33.33 -9.10
N ASP A 94 5.83 34.00 -9.83
CA ASP A 94 5.77 35.47 -9.90
C ASP A 94 5.60 36.08 -8.50
N PRO A 95 6.52 36.95 -8.02
CA PRO A 95 6.41 37.59 -6.71
C PRO A 95 5.12 38.40 -6.49
N SER A 96 4.40 38.75 -7.56
CA SER A 96 3.13 39.47 -7.51
C SER A 96 1.88 38.58 -7.41
N SER A 97 2.04 37.24 -7.44
CA SER A 97 0.93 36.28 -7.51
C SER A 97 0.32 35.85 -6.16
N GLY A 98 0.75 36.44 -5.03
CA GLY A 98 0.18 36.22 -3.69
C GLY A 98 1.23 35.85 -2.63
N PRO A 99 0.83 35.43 -1.42
CA PRO A 99 1.77 34.95 -0.40
C PRO A 99 2.63 33.81 -0.94
N ARG A 100 3.90 33.75 -0.51
CA ARG A 100 4.87 32.73 -0.94
C ARG A 100 4.33 31.33 -0.60
N CYS A 101 4.36 30.42 -1.57
CA CYS A 101 3.92 29.03 -1.39
C CYS A 101 4.80 28.20 -0.44
N ASP A 102 5.92 28.75 0.04
CA ASP A 102 6.92 28.03 0.82
C ASP A 102 6.41 27.54 2.19
N ASP A 103 5.57 28.33 2.89
CA ASP A 103 5.19 28.02 4.27
C ASP A 103 4.08 26.96 4.41
N ASN A 104 3.40 26.63 3.30
CA ASN A 104 2.26 25.71 3.29
C ASN A 104 2.68 24.24 3.14
N MET A 105 3.96 23.96 2.87
CA MET A 105 4.48 22.60 2.65
C MET A 105 5.47 22.20 3.75
N ALA A 106 5.21 21.09 4.43
CA ALA A 106 6.08 20.52 5.43
C ALA A 106 6.43 19.07 5.09
N PHE A 107 7.56 18.60 5.64
CA PHE A 107 8.07 17.24 5.43
C PHE A 107 8.58 16.67 6.76
N GLN A 108 8.19 15.44 7.09
CA GLN A 108 8.68 14.72 8.27
C GLN A 108 9.05 13.27 7.90
N CYS A 109 10.26 12.85 8.31
CA CYS A 109 10.66 11.45 8.20
C CYS A 109 9.99 10.66 9.32
N VAL A 110 9.23 9.61 8.97
CA VAL A 110 8.50 8.77 9.94
C VAL A 110 8.60 7.31 9.54
N ASP A 111 9.14 6.48 10.43
CA ASP A 111 9.02 5.03 10.38
C ASP A 111 7.92 4.55 11.35
N PHE A 112 6.74 4.21 10.83
CA PHE A 112 5.58 3.79 11.64
C PHE A 112 5.83 2.56 12.52
N CYS A 113 6.87 1.78 12.24
CA CYS A 113 7.26 0.66 13.08
C CYS A 113 8.03 1.10 14.34
N LYS A 114 8.46 2.36 14.40
CA LYS A 114 9.37 2.88 15.43
C LYS A 114 8.87 4.14 16.11
N GLU A 115 8.17 5.00 15.38
CA GLU A 115 7.81 6.34 15.85
C GLU A 115 6.42 6.78 15.37
N GLN A 116 5.90 7.81 16.04
CA GLN A 116 4.66 8.48 15.70
C GLN A 116 4.96 9.77 14.94
N VAL A 117 3.96 10.24 14.19
CA VAL A 117 4.00 11.56 13.56
C VAL A 117 4.02 12.62 14.65
N ASP A 118 4.89 13.62 14.50
CA ASP A 118 5.07 14.70 15.48
C ASP A 118 3.98 15.76 15.26
N ALA A 119 2.77 15.39 15.64
CA ALA A 119 1.58 16.18 15.47
C ALA A 119 0.54 15.87 16.56
N GLU A 120 -0.22 16.89 16.93
CA GLU A 120 -1.28 16.77 17.93
C GLU A 120 -2.41 15.85 17.46
N ASN A 121 -3.12 15.24 18.40
CA ASN A 121 -4.31 14.45 18.06
C ASN A 121 -5.35 15.34 17.38
N GLY A 122 -5.95 14.86 16.30
CA GLY A 122 -6.97 15.60 15.58
C GLY A 122 -6.46 16.84 14.84
N SER A 123 -5.17 16.89 14.50
CA SER A 123 -4.57 18.03 13.82
C SER A 123 -4.82 18.07 12.31
N PHE A 124 -5.44 17.05 11.70
CA PHE A 124 -5.66 16.99 10.26
C PHE A 124 -7.14 16.82 9.90
N ASP A 125 -7.55 17.51 8.85
CA ASP A 125 -8.88 17.40 8.25
C ASP A 125 -8.93 16.31 7.16
N LEU A 126 -7.79 16.06 6.53
CA LEU A 126 -7.63 15.06 5.49
C LEU A 126 -6.32 14.33 5.68
N VAL A 127 -6.36 13.01 5.60
CA VAL A 127 -5.19 12.15 5.43
C VAL A 127 -5.32 11.51 4.05
N VAL A 128 -4.33 11.69 3.19
CA VAL A 128 -4.25 11.06 1.87
C VAL A 128 -3.23 9.93 1.93
N ASP A 129 -3.70 8.72 1.67
CA ASP A 129 -2.91 7.50 1.59
C ASP A 129 -3.07 6.91 0.20
N LYS A 130 -1.96 6.88 -0.55
CA LYS A 130 -1.90 6.34 -1.89
C LYS A 130 -0.96 5.15 -1.90
N SER A 131 -1.53 3.98 -1.61
CA SER A 131 -0.84 2.68 -1.54
C SER A 131 0.13 2.50 -0.37
N THR A 132 0.13 3.37 0.63
CA THR A 132 0.97 3.18 1.81
C THR A 132 0.39 2.07 2.68
N LEU A 133 -0.94 2.05 2.88
CA LEU A 133 -1.60 0.93 3.54
C LEU A 133 -1.33 -0.39 2.81
N ASP A 134 -1.45 -0.40 1.47
CA ASP A 134 -1.15 -1.58 0.64
C ASP A 134 0.27 -2.11 0.91
N CYS A 135 1.27 -1.22 0.93
CA CYS A 135 2.65 -1.58 1.23
C CYS A 135 2.84 -2.12 2.66
N THR A 136 2.00 -1.73 3.62
CA THR A 136 2.09 -2.21 5.00
C THR A 136 1.34 -3.50 5.26
N LEU A 137 0.44 -3.94 4.37
CA LEU A 137 -0.38 -5.15 4.56
C LEU A 137 0.43 -6.45 4.59
N CYS A 138 1.68 -6.43 4.14
CA CYS A 138 2.61 -7.55 4.34
C CYS A 138 3.04 -7.73 5.81
N SER A 139 2.69 -6.80 6.69
CA SER A 139 2.95 -6.84 8.12
C SER A 139 1.75 -6.28 8.88
N ASP A 140 0.94 -7.16 9.44
CA ASP A 140 -0.26 -6.79 10.20
C ASP A 140 0.04 -5.78 11.32
N ARG A 141 1.20 -5.90 11.98
CA ARG A 141 1.67 -4.97 13.01
C ARG A 141 1.93 -3.56 12.46
N SER A 142 2.57 -3.48 11.29
CA SER A 142 2.85 -2.19 10.62
C SER A 142 1.56 -1.53 10.15
N SER A 143 0.64 -2.32 9.58
CA SER A 143 -0.70 -1.86 9.17
C SER A 143 -1.51 -1.37 10.37
N ALA A 144 -1.47 -2.09 11.49
CA ALA A 144 -2.14 -1.68 12.72
C ALA A 144 -1.59 -0.34 13.24
N ALA A 145 -0.27 -0.20 13.29
CA ALA A 145 0.38 1.04 13.70
C ALA A 145 -0.02 2.23 12.82
N LEU A 146 -0.04 2.04 11.49
CA LEU A 146 -0.49 3.04 10.53
C LEU A 146 -1.95 3.45 10.80
N LEU A 147 -2.89 2.51 10.87
CA LEU A 147 -4.32 2.81 11.03
C LEU A 147 -4.63 3.49 12.37
N VAL A 148 -4.00 3.05 13.46
CA VAL A 148 -4.10 3.69 14.78
C VAL A 148 -3.66 5.14 14.69
N GLU A 149 -2.55 5.40 14.00
CA GLU A 149 -1.98 6.72 13.86
C GLU A 149 -2.83 7.63 12.97
N MET A 150 -3.32 7.14 11.82
CA MET A 150 -4.18 7.92 10.93
C MET A 150 -5.49 8.30 11.64
N TYR A 151 -6.08 7.38 12.41
CA TYR A 151 -7.28 7.67 13.19
C TYR A 151 -7.01 8.69 14.31
N ARG A 152 -5.85 8.61 14.99
CA ARG A 152 -5.43 9.57 16.03
C ARG A 152 -5.29 10.99 15.48
N LEU A 153 -4.68 11.12 14.30
CA LEU A 153 -4.36 12.39 13.66
C LEU A 153 -5.57 13.08 13.04
N LEU A 154 -6.61 12.32 12.67
CA LEU A 154 -7.85 12.89 12.14
C LEU A 154 -8.67 13.63 13.19
N GLY A 155 -8.99 14.89 12.87
CA GLY A 155 -9.92 15.70 13.64
C GLY A 155 -11.37 15.21 13.49
N PRO A 156 -12.30 15.80 14.26
CA PRO A 156 -13.73 15.59 14.05
C PRO A 156 -14.11 15.85 12.58
N ASN A 157 -14.93 14.98 11.99
CA ASN A 157 -15.31 15.00 10.56
C ASN A 157 -14.17 14.86 9.55
N GLY A 158 -12.93 14.68 10.02
CA GLY A 158 -11.78 14.44 9.16
C GLY A 158 -11.92 13.17 8.33
N VAL A 159 -11.26 13.14 7.18
CA VAL A 159 -11.35 12.03 6.21
C VAL A 159 -10.01 11.35 6.04
N TYR A 160 -9.99 10.02 6.16
CA TYR A 160 -8.92 9.19 5.65
C TYR A 160 -9.29 8.74 4.24
N LEU A 161 -8.59 9.28 3.24
CA LEU A 161 -8.73 8.91 1.84
C LEU A 161 -7.66 7.86 1.52
N VAL A 162 -8.10 6.65 1.19
CA VAL A 162 -7.22 5.53 0.82
C VAL A 162 -7.42 5.21 -0.66
N VAL A 163 -6.32 5.19 -1.41
CA VAL A 163 -6.27 4.69 -2.79
C VAL A 163 -5.51 3.38 -2.79
N SER A 164 -6.20 2.29 -3.10
CA SER A 164 -5.67 0.94 -2.96
C SER A 164 -5.80 0.13 -4.24
N PHE A 165 -4.77 -0.65 -4.55
CA PHE A 165 -4.84 -1.66 -5.62
C PHE A 165 -5.44 -2.99 -5.14
N HIS A 166 -5.54 -3.22 -3.83
CA HIS A 166 -6.10 -4.44 -3.29
C HIS A 166 -7.60 -4.56 -3.59
N ASN A 167 -8.08 -5.80 -3.59
CA ASN A 167 -9.48 -6.12 -3.82
C ASN A 167 -10.37 -5.43 -2.77
N LYS A 168 -11.52 -4.89 -3.19
CA LYS A 168 -12.52 -4.29 -2.29
C LYS A 168 -12.97 -5.25 -1.18
N GLU A 169 -12.99 -6.55 -1.45
CA GLU A 169 -13.42 -7.59 -0.51
C GLU A 169 -12.41 -7.81 0.62
N LEU A 170 -11.15 -7.43 0.40
CA LEU A 170 -10.12 -7.33 1.45
C LEU A 170 -10.21 -5.98 2.18
N MET A 171 -10.19 -4.88 1.42
CA MET A 171 -10.03 -3.54 1.99
C MET A 171 -11.27 -3.01 2.71
N LEU A 172 -12.47 -3.27 2.19
CA LEU A 172 -13.69 -2.74 2.77
C LEU A 172 -13.96 -3.26 4.20
N PRO A 173 -13.91 -4.56 4.50
CA PRO A 173 -14.09 -5.02 5.88
C PRO A 173 -12.96 -4.53 6.81
N LEU A 174 -11.71 -4.46 6.32
CA LEU A 174 -10.57 -3.95 7.08
C LEU A 174 -10.79 -2.51 7.56
N LEU A 175 -11.31 -1.65 6.69
CA LEU A 175 -11.56 -0.24 7.03
C LEU A 175 -12.91 -0.03 7.74
N ARG A 176 -14.00 -0.65 7.25
CA ARG A 176 -15.36 -0.40 7.77
C ARG A 176 -15.54 -0.97 9.17
N ASP A 177 -15.00 -2.15 9.41
CA ASP A 177 -15.23 -2.90 10.64
C ASP A 177 -14.03 -2.76 11.62
N LEU A 178 -13.21 -1.71 11.42
CA LEU A 178 -12.01 -1.41 12.22
C LEU A 178 -12.39 -1.21 13.70
N PRO A 179 -11.87 -2.04 14.64
CA PRO A 179 -12.31 -2.02 16.02
C PRO A 179 -12.14 -0.67 16.72
N GLY A 180 -13.22 -0.15 17.30
CA GLY A 180 -13.23 1.11 18.03
C GLY A 180 -13.22 2.38 17.16
N ALA A 181 -13.07 2.26 15.84
CA ALA A 181 -13.11 3.39 14.94
C ALA A 181 -14.55 3.85 14.71
N ASP A 182 -14.86 5.06 15.17
CA ASP A 182 -16.12 5.74 14.85
C ASP A 182 -15.97 6.53 13.54
N TRP A 183 -16.04 5.84 12.41
CA TRP A 183 -16.05 6.46 11.09
C TRP A 183 -17.04 5.80 10.14
N ARG A 184 -17.45 6.53 9.11
CA ARG A 184 -18.25 5.99 8.00
C ARG A 184 -17.32 5.79 6.80
N VAL A 185 -17.39 4.62 6.18
CA VAL A 185 -16.59 4.30 4.98
C VAL A 185 -17.48 4.36 3.74
N ASP A 186 -17.11 5.24 2.80
CA ASP A 186 -17.64 5.24 1.43
C ASP A 186 -16.62 4.61 0.48
N HIS A 187 -17.09 3.78 -0.45
CA HIS A 187 -16.24 3.10 -1.44
C HIS A 187 -16.58 3.58 -2.85
N PHE A 188 -15.53 3.77 -3.66
CA PHE A 188 -15.59 4.12 -5.06
C PHE A 188 -14.58 3.29 -5.84
N VAL A 189 -14.81 3.20 -7.15
CA VAL A 189 -13.87 2.61 -8.11
C VAL A 189 -13.52 3.69 -9.11
N MET A 190 -12.24 3.81 -9.42
CA MET A 190 -11.75 4.72 -10.45
C MET A 190 -10.81 4.00 -11.41
N LEU A 191 -10.65 4.54 -12.63
CA LEU A 191 -9.69 4.01 -13.58
C LEU A 191 -8.27 4.40 -13.15
N ARG A 192 -7.36 3.43 -13.27
CA ARG A 192 -5.93 3.60 -13.08
C ARG A 192 -5.36 4.41 -14.25
N GLN A 193 -4.56 5.42 -13.95
CA GLN A 193 -3.82 6.20 -14.95
C GLN A 193 -2.36 6.21 -14.53
N MET A 194 -1.57 5.27 -15.07
CA MET A 194 -0.12 5.32 -14.89
C MET A 194 0.45 6.28 -15.92
N GLU A 195 0.89 7.45 -15.46
CA GLU A 195 1.62 8.41 -16.28
C GLU A 195 3.01 8.60 -15.68
N ASP A 196 4.05 8.35 -16.48
CA ASP A 196 5.35 8.97 -16.25
C ASP A 196 5.25 10.41 -16.73
N LEU A 197 5.30 11.37 -15.80
CA LEU A 197 5.20 12.80 -16.10
C LEU A 197 6.49 13.32 -16.78
N CYS A 198 6.70 12.90 -18.03
CA CYS A 198 7.79 13.33 -18.90
C CYS A 198 7.33 14.49 -19.80
N PRO A 199 8.00 15.66 -19.82
CA PRO A 199 7.65 16.78 -20.70
C PRO A 199 7.77 16.48 -22.21
N ALA A 200 8.36 15.36 -22.61
CA ALA A 200 8.53 15.00 -24.01
C ALA A 200 7.27 14.43 -24.69
N ALA A 201 6.21 14.09 -23.94
CA ALA A 201 5.00 13.49 -24.49
C ALA A 201 3.85 14.47 -24.79
N GLN A 202 3.96 15.74 -24.38
CA GLN A 202 2.88 16.73 -24.58
C GLN A 202 2.81 17.36 -25.99
N ASN A 203 3.49 16.78 -26.98
CA ASN A 203 3.47 17.24 -28.37
C ASN A 203 3.05 16.17 -29.38
N MET A 204 2.11 15.29 -29.03
CA MET A 204 1.30 14.59 -30.03
C MET A 204 -0.19 14.82 -29.76
N SER A 205 -0.65 15.89 -30.41
CA SER A 205 -2.01 16.29 -30.77
C SER A 205 -3.17 15.38 -30.36
N THR A 206 -4.12 16.01 -29.67
CA THR A 206 -5.55 15.74 -29.77
C THR A 206 -5.98 15.74 -31.24
N ASP A 207 -6.25 14.58 -31.82
CA ASP A 207 -7.31 14.38 -32.82
C ASP A 207 -7.47 12.89 -33.17
N HIS A 208 -8.72 12.50 -33.41
CA HIS A 208 -9.22 11.17 -33.83
C HIS A 208 -9.77 10.24 -32.74
N PHE A 209 -10.84 10.69 -32.09
CA PHE A 209 -11.98 9.80 -31.84
C PHE A 209 -12.76 9.58 -33.15
N HIS A 210 -13.17 8.33 -33.38
CA HIS A 210 -13.94 7.76 -34.51
C HIS A 210 -13.14 7.25 -35.72
N GLN A 211 -12.88 5.93 -35.76
CA GLN A 211 -13.56 5.00 -36.69
C GLN A 211 -13.25 3.51 -36.37
N PRO A 212 -14.10 2.56 -36.79
CA PRO A 212 -14.13 1.17 -36.31
C PRO A 212 -13.13 0.24 -37.00
N MET A 213 -12.91 -0.93 -36.37
CA MET A 213 -12.07 -2.05 -36.81
C MET A 213 -12.11 -2.32 -38.31
N ASP A 214 -10.93 -2.56 -38.89
CA ASP A 214 -10.71 -3.65 -39.86
C ASP A 214 -9.20 -3.95 -40.06
N SER A 215 -8.80 -5.16 -39.67
CA SER A 215 -7.80 -6.07 -40.29
C SER A 215 -6.36 -5.56 -40.61
N ILE A 216 -5.31 -6.22 -40.07
CA ILE A 216 -4.28 -7.10 -40.73
C ILE A 216 -2.93 -6.87 -39.96
N PRO A 217 -1.89 -7.75 -39.91
CA PRO A 217 -1.75 -9.22 -40.04
C PRO A 217 -1.05 -9.87 -38.80
N SER A 218 -1.17 -11.19 -38.73
CA SER A 218 -0.41 -12.09 -37.86
C SER A 218 1.10 -12.16 -38.19
N HIS A 219 1.96 -11.84 -37.23
CA HIS A 219 3.32 -12.39 -37.11
C HIS A 219 3.63 -12.69 -35.64
N PRO A 220 4.27 -13.83 -35.31
CA PRO A 220 4.49 -14.25 -33.93
C PRO A 220 5.82 -13.69 -33.44
N SER A 221 5.78 -12.68 -32.59
CA SER A 221 6.90 -12.35 -31.70
C SER A 221 6.53 -12.87 -30.31
N SER A 222 7.11 -14.02 -29.97
CA SER A 222 7.14 -14.56 -28.61
C SER A 222 7.97 -13.64 -27.72
N GLU A 223 7.32 -12.63 -27.15
CA GLU A 223 7.77 -12.01 -25.91
C GLU A 223 6.88 -12.59 -24.82
N GLU A 224 7.39 -13.63 -24.16
CA GLU A 224 6.84 -14.12 -22.91
C GLU A 224 6.85 -12.96 -21.92
N THR A 225 5.67 -12.42 -21.67
CA THR A 225 5.42 -11.50 -20.57
C THR A 225 5.64 -12.30 -19.30
N CYS A 226 6.82 -12.13 -18.71
CA CYS A 226 7.15 -12.66 -17.40
C CYS A 226 6.22 -12.00 -16.38
N GLN A 227 5.09 -12.64 -16.10
CA GLN A 227 4.27 -12.29 -14.96
C GLN A 227 4.95 -12.87 -13.73
N PRO A 228 5.27 -12.08 -12.69
CA PRO A 228 5.69 -12.63 -11.42
C PRO A 228 4.46 -13.32 -10.80
N SER A 229 4.35 -14.64 -10.97
CA SER A 229 3.46 -15.45 -10.13
C SER A 229 4.01 -15.41 -8.70
N PRO A 230 3.16 -15.25 -7.67
CA PRO A 230 3.62 -15.42 -6.30
C PRO A 230 4.15 -16.85 -6.19
N VAL A 231 5.39 -16.96 -5.74
CA VAL A 231 6.11 -18.25 -5.70
C VAL A 231 5.37 -19.29 -4.85
N TRP A 232 4.61 -18.82 -3.86
CA TRP A 232 3.85 -19.61 -2.89
C TRP A 232 2.46 -20.04 -3.34
N SER A 233 1.95 -19.46 -4.43
CA SER A 233 0.61 -19.77 -4.90
C SER A 233 0.59 -20.29 -6.34
N THR A 234 0.07 -21.51 -6.47
CA THR A 234 -0.35 -22.09 -7.76
C THR A 234 -1.78 -21.70 -8.11
N GLY A 235 -2.40 -20.84 -7.29
CA GLY A 235 -3.65 -20.18 -7.60
C GLY A 235 -3.50 -19.48 -8.95
N THR A 236 -4.35 -19.86 -9.90
CA THR A 236 -4.53 -19.00 -11.07
C THR A 236 -5.28 -17.78 -10.58
N PHE A 237 -4.54 -16.80 -10.03
CA PHE A 237 -5.06 -15.45 -9.92
C PHE A 237 -5.42 -15.04 -11.35
N GLN A 238 -6.72 -15.09 -11.66
CA GLN A 238 -7.28 -14.67 -12.93
C GLN A 238 -7.85 -13.27 -12.72
N PRO A 239 -7.02 -12.23 -12.81
CA PRO A 239 -7.52 -10.87 -12.75
C PRO A 239 -8.57 -10.70 -13.84
N ASP A 240 -9.74 -10.18 -13.47
CA ASP A 240 -10.71 -9.78 -14.48
C ASP A 240 -10.14 -8.62 -15.32
N GLU A 241 -10.77 -8.29 -16.45
CA GLU A 241 -10.32 -7.19 -17.32
C GLU A 241 -10.24 -5.83 -16.60
N GLN A 242 -10.87 -5.69 -15.43
CA GLN A 242 -10.94 -4.47 -14.64
C GLN A 242 -9.83 -4.38 -13.58
N TYR A 243 -9.26 -5.51 -13.13
CA TYR A 243 -8.22 -5.55 -12.10
C TYR A 243 -6.97 -4.76 -12.50
N HIS A 244 -6.54 -4.85 -13.76
CA HIS A 244 -5.39 -4.07 -14.24
C HIS A 244 -5.71 -2.60 -14.54
N LYS A 245 -7.00 -2.24 -14.62
CA LYS A 245 -7.47 -0.94 -15.12
C LYS A 245 -8.09 -0.06 -14.05
N SER A 246 -8.34 -0.58 -12.86
CA SER A 246 -9.07 0.15 -11.82
C SER A 246 -8.37 0.06 -10.47
N VAL A 247 -8.64 1.04 -9.62
CA VAL A 247 -8.21 1.09 -8.23
C VAL A 247 -9.40 1.45 -7.36
N ASN A 248 -9.35 0.99 -6.10
CA ASN A 248 -10.37 1.27 -5.12
C ASN A 248 -10.04 2.54 -4.37
N VAL A 249 -11.04 3.40 -4.16
CA VAL A 249 -10.91 4.61 -3.34
C VAL A 249 -11.89 4.50 -2.18
N PHE A 250 -11.36 4.65 -0.97
CA PHE A 250 -12.15 4.64 0.27
C PHE A 250 -12.08 6.00 0.94
N LEU A 251 -13.21 6.52 1.39
CA LEU A 251 -13.29 7.72 2.23
C LEU A 251 -13.81 7.31 3.60
N CYS A 252 -12.92 7.24 4.59
CA CYS A 252 -13.28 6.93 5.97
C CYS A 252 -13.45 8.24 6.75
N ARG A 253 -14.70 8.68 6.92
CA ARG A 253 -15.04 9.95 7.58
C ARG A 253 -15.30 9.74 9.06
N LYS A 254 -14.40 10.26 9.90
CA LYS A 254 -14.50 10.21 11.36
C LYS A 254 -15.74 10.95 11.83
N GLN A 255 -16.58 10.33 12.64
CA GLN A 255 -17.80 10.96 13.12
C GLN A 255 -17.48 11.92 14.27
N SER A 256 -18.19 13.05 14.33
CA SER A 256 -18.05 14.05 15.40
C SER A 256 -18.78 13.67 16.68
N SER A 257 -18.86 12.38 17.05
CA SER A 257 -19.68 11.94 18.19
C SER A 257 -19.46 12.83 19.42
N ASN A 258 -20.57 13.33 19.97
CA ASN A 258 -20.63 14.41 20.98
C ASN A 258 -19.54 14.25 22.04
N HIS A 259 -18.74 15.30 22.22
CA HIS A 259 -17.61 15.47 23.15
C HIS A 259 -17.85 15.14 24.65
N GLN A 260 -18.92 14.43 25.02
CA GLN A 260 -19.12 13.93 26.37
C GLN A 260 -18.48 12.55 26.53
N MET A 261 -17.20 12.57 26.92
CA MET A 261 -16.58 11.54 27.75
C MET A 261 -16.63 10.10 27.19
N LEU A 262 -15.95 9.82 26.07
CA LEU A 262 -15.44 8.47 25.82
C LEU A 262 -13.99 8.39 26.30
N PRO A 263 -13.61 7.43 27.17
CA PRO A 263 -12.29 7.38 27.82
C PRO A 263 -11.10 7.08 26.90
N SER A 264 -11.27 6.92 25.58
CA SER A 264 -10.15 6.65 24.68
C SER A 264 -10.46 7.08 23.25
N SER A 265 -10.00 8.26 22.85
CA SER A 265 -9.78 8.61 21.43
C SER A 265 -8.68 7.78 20.76
N ARG A 266 -8.10 6.83 21.51
CA ARG A 266 -7.09 5.89 21.06
C ARG A 266 -7.76 4.55 20.76
N LEU A 267 -7.53 4.08 19.55
CA LEU A 267 -7.81 2.69 19.17
C LEU A 267 -6.87 1.77 19.95
N ASP A 268 -7.33 0.54 20.23
CA ASP A 268 -6.51 -0.51 20.86
C ASP A 268 -5.65 -1.18 19.77
N PRO A 269 -4.32 -0.99 19.77
CA PRO A 269 -3.46 -1.54 18.72
C PRO A 269 -3.53 -3.06 18.59
N GLU A 270 -3.78 -3.78 19.69
CA GLU A 270 -3.86 -5.24 19.65
C GLU A 270 -5.15 -5.69 18.97
N ALA A 271 -6.28 -5.05 19.31
CA ALA A 271 -7.55 -5.33 18.64
C ALA A 271 -7.50 -5.01 17.14
N ILE A 272 -6.77 -3.95 16.75
CA ILE A 272 -6.55 -3.62 15.33
C ILE A 272 -5.70 -4.69 14.65
N TYR A 273 -4.59 -5.10 15.26
CA TYR A 273 -3.73 -6.16 14.75
C TYR A 273 -4.52 -7.46 14.52
N GLU A 274 -5.22 -7.95 15.53
CA GLU A 274 -6.05 -9.17 15.45
C GLU A 274 -7.13 -9.05 14.38
N HIS A 275 -7.70 -7.85 14.22
CA HIS A 275 -8.68 -7.60 13.17
C HIS A 275 -8.09 -7.71 11.77
N ILE A 276 -6.94 -7.07 11.54
CA ILE A 276 -6.24 -7.12 10.24
C ILE A 276 -5.86 -8.57 9.95
N HIS A 277 -5.18 -9.22 10.89
CA HIS A 277 -4.73 -10.61 10.77
C HIS A 277 -5.87 -11.55 10.38
N ARG A 278 -7.00 -11.49 11.10
CA ARG A 278 -8.17 -12.32 10.81
C ARG A 278 -8.78 -12.04 9.42
N ILE A 279 -8.73 -10.80 8.94
CA ILE A 279 -9.30 -10.43 7.64
C ILE A 279 -8.35 -10.82 6.50
N THR A 280 -7.05 -10.58 6.65
CA THR A 280 -6.02 -10.95 5.66
C THR A 280 -5.95 -12.47 5.54
N ASP A 281 -5.81 -13.19 6.65
CA ASP A 281 -5.79 -14.66 6.70
C ASP A 281 -7.00 -15.28 5.98
N ALA A 282 -8.22 -14.90 6.39
CA ALA A 282 -9.44 -15.40 5.77
C ALA A 282 -9.52 -15.07 4.27
N TRP A 283 -9.01 -13.92 3.83
CA TRP A 283 -9.02 -13.54 2.42
C TRP A 283 -8.03 -14.39 1.61
N TYR A 284 -6.79 -14.52 2.09
CA TYR A 284 -5.74 -15.28 1.40
C TYR A 284 -6.07 -16.77 1.35
N GLN A 285 -6.58 -17.36 2.44
CA GLN A 285 -7.02 -18.76 2.46
C GLN A 285 -8.08 -19.07 1.38
N VAL A 286 -8.93 -18.11 1.06
CA VAL A 286 -10.00 -18.28 0.06
C VAL A 286 -9.52 -17.97 -1.36
N HIS A 287 -8.76 -16.89 -1.55
CA HIS A 287 -8.44 -16.36 -2.88
C HIS A 287 -7.10 -16.82 -3.42
N ASP A 288 -6.16 -17.13 -2.53
CA ASP A 288 -4.82 -17.57 -2.90
C ASP A 288 -4.30 -18.68 -1.97
N PRO A 289 -5.00 -19.84 -1.90
CA PRO A 289 -4.60 -20.94 -1.04
C PRO A 289 -3.23 -21.51 -1.44
N ILE A 290 -2.28 -21.55 -0.50
CA ILE A 290 -1.00 -22.24 -0.69
C ILE A 290 -1.28 -23.73 -0.90
N LEU A 291 -2.19 -24.31 -0.10
CA LEU A 291 -2.55 -25.73 -0.11
C LEU A 291 -3.78 -26.05 -0.98
N THR A 292 -3.65 -25.91 -2.29
CA THR A 292 -4.69 -26.28 -3.27
C THR A 292 -5.02 -27.79 -3.26
N PRO A 293 -6.21 -28.23 -3.71
CA PRO A 293 -6.54 -29.66 -3.81
C PRO A 293 -5.54 -30.48 -4.64
N GLN A 294 -5.00 -29.87 -5.69
CA GLN A 294 -3.96 -30.45 -6.52
C GLN A 294 -2.66 -30.61 -5.73
N ARG A 295 -2.22 -29.55 -5.01
CA ARG A 295 -1.03 -29.61 -4.15
C ARG A 295 -1.17 -30.64 -3.04
N ARG A 296 -2.35 -30.74 -2.40
CA ARG A 296 -2.65 -31.80 -1.40
C ARG A 296 -2.45 -33.19 -1.98
N SER A 297 -3.03 -33.44 -3.16
CA SER A 297 -2.93 -34.74 -3.84
C SER A 297 -1.48 -35.07 -4.21
N GLN A 298 -0.70 -34.07 -4.61
CA GLN A 298 0.72 -34.22 -4.94
C GLN A 298 1.56 -34.54 -3.68
N ILE A 299 1.37 -33.79 -2.59
CA ILE A 299 2.06 -34.05 -1.31
C ILE A 299 1.71 -35.45 -0.79
N GLU A 300 0.43 -35.85 -0.83
CA GLU A 300 -0.02 -37.20 -0.48
C GLU A 300 0.69 -38.28 -1.30
N HIS A 301 0.79 -38.07 -2.62
CA HIS A 301 1.48 -38.97 -3.52
C HIS A 301 2.97 -39.07 -3.20
N ASP A 302 3.63 -37.94 -2.95
CA ASP A 302 5.06 -37.86 -2.68
C ASP A 302 5.43 -38.40 -1.29
N PHE A 303 4.53 -38.31 -0.31
CA PHE A 303 4.67 -39.07 0.94
C PHE A 303 4.62 -40.59 0.69
N ALA A 304 3.99 -41.05 -0.39
CA ALA A 304 3.98 -42.44 -0.85
C ALA A 304 3.50 -43.44 0.23
N GLY A 305 2.56 -43.03 1.08
CA GLY A 305 2.06 -43.84 2.19
C GLY A 305 3.02 -44.02 3.37
N ARG A 306 4.14 -43.29 3.41
CA ARG A 306 5.05 -43.25 4.57
C ARG A 306 4.35 -42.55 5.73
N GLN A 307 4.44 -43.12 6.93
CA GLN A 307 3.88 -42.51 8.14
C GLN A 307 4.60 -41.21 8.51
N HIS A 308 5.92 -41.16 8.30
CA HIS A 308 6.77 -40.02 8.60
C HIS A 308 7.91 -39.92 7.58
N VAL A 309 8.37 -38.69 7.32
CA VAL A 309 9.58 -38.39 6.54
C VAL A 309 10.52 -37.51 7.36
N SER A 310 11.80 -37.46 7.02
CA SER A 310 12.73 -36.51 7.66
C SER A 310 12.42 -35.07 7.25
N LEU A 311 12.79 -34.07 8.07
CA LEU A 311 12.56 -32.65 7.73
C LEU A 311 13.20 -32.24 6.39
N SER A 312 14.39 -32.75 6.07
CA SER A 312 15.06 -32.47 4.79
C SER A 312 14.30 -33.06 3.60
N GLU A 313 13.64 -34.20 3.77
CA GLU A 313 12.76 -34.77 2.76
C GLU A 313 11.44 -34.02 2.69
N ALA A 314 10.83 -33.68 3.84
CA ALA A 314 9.61 -32.88 3.92
C ALA A 314 9.78 -31.57 3.17
N TYR A 315 10.85 -30.81 3.43
CA TYR A 315 11.17 -29.57 2.71
C TYR A 315 11.18 -29.72 1.18
N LYS A 316 11.66 -30.86 0.66
CA LYS A 316 11.68 -31.14 -0.79
C LYS A 316 10.32 -31.55 -1.35
N ILE A 317 9.45 -32.11 -0.50
CA ILE A 317 8.10 -32.53 -0.86
C ILE A 317 7.13 -31.35 -0.79
N LEU A 318 7.26 -30.53 0.25
CA LEU A 318 6.35 -29.43 0.51
C LEU A 318 6.60 -28.24 -0.41
N PHE A 319 7.85 -28.02 -0.81
CA PHE A 319 8.25 -26.82 -1.56
C PHE A 319 8.88 -27.13 -2.92
N THR A 320 8.44 -26.40 -3.94
CA THR A 320 8.96 -26.51 -5.31
C THR A 320 10.42 -26.02 -5.38
N PRO A 321 11.17 -26.29 -6.46
CA PRO A 321 12.48 -25.67 -6.67
C PRO A 321 12.47 -24.15 -6.55
N GLU A 322 11.44 -23.49 -7.09
CA GLU A 322 11.28 -22.03 -7.11
C GLU A 322 10.98 -21.47 -5.71
N GLU A 323 10.10 -22.12 -4.95
CA GLU A 323 9.83 -21.77 -3.54
C GLU A 323 11.07 -21.83 -2.67
N ARG A 324 11.94 -22.80 -2.94
CA ARG A 324 13.20 -23.01 -2.22
C ARG A 324 14.29 -22.01 -2.58
N GLU A 325 14.10 -21.18 -3.60
CA GLU A 325 14.97 -20.02 -3.86
C GLU A 325 14.65 -18.86 -2.91
N GLN A 326 13.42 -18.78 -2.39
CA GLN A 326 12.97 -17.72 -1.50
C GLN A 326 12.91 -18.14 -0.04
N LEU A 327 12.58 -19.41 0.24
CA LEU A 327 12.62 -20.02 1.55
C LEU A 327 13.69 -21.11 1.52
N ASP A 328 14.91 -20.76 1.91
CA ASP A 328 15.96 -21.77 2.00
C ASP A 328 15.69 -22.75 3.17
N TYR A 329 16.55 -23.76 3.29
CA TYR A 329 16.36 -24.78 4.31
C TYR A 329 16.56 -24.27 5.74
N GLU A 330 17.33 -23.19 5.94
CA GLU A 330 17.53 -22.60 7.26
C GLU A 330 16.26 -21.84 7.69
N LEU A 331 15.70 -21.02 6.79
CA LEU A 331 14.43 -20.33 7.01
C LEU A 331 13.28 -21.31 7.26
N PHE A 332 13.21 -22.41 6.49
CA PHE A 332 12.23 -23.47 6.75
C PHE A 332 12.36 -24.06 8.17
N LEU A 333 13.58 -24.22 8.69
CA LEU A 333 13.78 -24.73 10.05
C LEU A 333 13.36 -23.72 11.11
N GLU A 334 13.54 -22.43 10.86
CA GLU A 334 13.05 -21.35 11.72
C GLU A 334 11.51 -21.35 11.78
N ASP A 335 10.85 -21.44 10.62
CA ASP A 335 9.38 -21.54 10.53
C ASP A 335 8.87 -22.81 11.22
N TRP A 336 9.57 -23.94 11.02
CA TRP A 336 9.24 -25.19 11.69
C TRP A 336 9.38 -25.07 13.22
N GLU A 337 10.44 -24.42 13.72
CA GLU A 337 10.62 -24.19 15.15
C GLU A 337 9.49 -23.31 15.72
N ALA A 338 9.08 -22.26 14.99
CA ALA A 338 7.95 -21.43 15.37
C ALA A 338 6.64 -22.24 15.43
N PHE A 339 6.35 -23.06 14.42
CA PHE A 339 5.20 -23.96 14.39
C PHE A 339 5.17 -24.92 15.59
N GLN A 340 6.33 -25.47 15.97
CA GLN A 340 6.45 -26.35 17.13
C GLN A 340 6.18 -25.64 18.46
N GLN A 341 6.45 -24.33 18.58
CA GLN A 341 6.12 -23.56 19.78
C GLN A 341 4.60 -23.46 19.99
N SER A 342 3.84 -23.33 18.89
CA SER A 342 2.37 -23.38 18.88
C SER A 342 1.81 -24.79 19.09
N HIS A 343 2.58 -25.82 18.72
CA HIS A 343 2.17 -27.23 18.72
C HIS A 343 3.06 -28.12 19.61
N PRO A 344 2.94 -28.03 20.94
CA PRO A 344 3.81 -28.75 21.86
C PRO A 344 3.65 -30.28 21.72
N GLY A 345 4.78 -30.98 21.65
CA GLY A 345 4.83 -32.45 21.58
C GLY A 345 5.07 -33.03 20.19
N LEU A 346 5.22 -32.17 19.17
CA LEU A 346 5.65 -32.60 17.84
C LEU A 346 7.12 -33.06 17.82
N PRO A 347 7.48 -34.06 17.00
CA PRO A 347 8.87 -34.51 16.85
C PRO A 347 9.75 -33.46 16.16
N ASN A 348 11.00 -33.30 16.61
CA ASN A 348 11.91 -32.25 16.11
C ASN A 348 12.60 -32.55 14.76
N HIS A 349 12.48 -33.78 14.24
CA HIS A 349 13.28 -34.22 13.08
C HIS A 349 12.47 -34.97 12.02
N ILE A 350 11.20 -35.23 12.28
CA ILE A 350 10.32 -35.98 11.39
C ILE A 350 8.96 -35.32 11.32
N LEU A 351 8.31 -35.50 10.18
CA LEU A 351 7.07 -34.84 9.85
C LEU A 351 6.10 -35.87 9.27
N SER A 352 4.89 -35.90 9.81
CA SER A 352 3.79 -36.76 9.33
C SER A 352 3.01 -36.03 8.24
N LEU A 353 2.29 -36.75 7.39
CA LEU A 353 1.47 -36.13 6.34
C LEU A 353 0.45 -35.12 6.92
N THR A 354 -0.19 -35.46 8.05
CA THR A 354 -1.13 -34.56 8.73
C THR A 354 -0.43 -33.30 9.21
N THR A 355 0.70 -33.45 9.90
CA THR A 355 1.50 -32.31 10.36
C THR A 355 2.04 -31.46 9.21
N ALA A 356 2.26 -32.05 8.03
CA ALA A 356 2.65 -31.34 6.82
C ALA A 356 1.57 -30.37 6.33
N PHE A 357 0.33 -30.83 6.35
CA PHE A 357 -0.81 -30.01 5.97
C PHE A 357 -1.05 -28.92 6.99
N ASP A 358 -1.06 -29.26 8.28
CA ASP A 358 -1.20 -28.28 9.36
C ASP A 358 -0.10 -27.21 9.27
N PHE A 359 1.15 -27.61 8.97
CA PHE A 359 2.27 -26.68 8.80
C PHE A 359 2.10 -25.74 7.60
N ILE A 360 1.74 -26.26 6.42
CA ILE A 360 1.51 -25.41 5.23
C ILE A 360 0.31 -24.49 5.44
N GLU A 361 -0.74 -24.98 6.12
CA GLU A 361 -1.93 -24.17 6.43
C GLU A 361 -1.61 -23.03 7.41
N GLU A 362 -0.69 -23.19 8.35
CA GLU A 362 -0.24 -22.12 9.26
C GLU A 362 0.80 -21.17 8.64
N MET A 363 1.51 -21.61 7.60
CA MET A 363 2.41 -20.74 6.82
C MET A 363 1.67 -19.76 5.90
N GLN A 364 0.38 -20.01 5.67
CA GLN A 364 -0.47 -19.15 4.86
C GLN A 364 -0.97 -17.96 5.66
#